data_AF-A0A0M0JQT2-F1
#
_entry.id   AF-A0A0M0JQT2-F1
#
_cell.length_a   1.000
_cell.length_b   1.000
_cell.length_c   1.000
_cell.angle_alpha   90.00
_cell.angle_beta   90.00
_cell.angle_gamma   90.00
#
_symmetry.space_group_name_H-M   'P 1'
#
loop_
_entity.id
_entity.type
_entity.pdbx_description
1 polymer ?
#
loop_
_entity_poly.entity_id
_entity_poly.type
_entity_poly.pdbx_seq_one_letter_code
_entity_poly.pdbx_strand_id
1 'polypeptide(L)'
;MALASQNVAETTAAMQTILVQSARDVESLTEQQRKEAGRWPPITRNELKQSVDVLLRSSKLATFGDAGAEAAGILNGVKLTAGAGSGVITSDEYLIMARQYEQARDALKTVFESFSEVQQAEGREAVRKLQAAYAERVRQLEEEDEKLRTIRARMAAEKAAMAEGTAAGEPPRTKKKTLEELEEANAAFAKQQSSTVSLYAF
;
A
#
# COMPACT_ATOMS: atom_id res chain seq x y z
N MET A 1 17.23 -6.75 -23.95
CA MET A 1 16.89 -5.39 -24.45
C MET A 1 15.42 -5.30 -24.86
N ALA A 2 14.89 -6.21 -25.69
CA ALA A 2 13.46 -6.30 -26.01
C ALA A 2 12.53 -6.44 -24.79
N LEU A 3 12.98 -7.13 -23.72
CA LEU A 3 12.26 -7.19 -22.44
C LEU A 3 12.03 -5.80 -21.80
N ALA A 4 13.01 -4.90 -21.89
CA ALA A 4 12.92 -3.59 -21.27
C ALA A 4 11.88 -2.71 -21.98
N SER A 5 11.86 -2.69 -23.31
CA SER A 5 10.86 -1.94 -24.08
C SER A 5 9.45 -2.49 -23.85
N GLN A 6 9.30 -3.81 -23.72
CA GLN A 6 7.99 -4.43 -23.51
C GLN A 6 7.45 -4.18 -22.09
N ASN A 7 8.28 -4.30 -21.05
CA ASN A 7 7.89 -3.94 -19.67
C ASN A 7 7.48 -2.46 -19.56
N VAL A 8 8.18 -1.57 -20.27
CA VAL A 8 7.84 -0.15 -20.31
C VAL A 8 6.51 0.05 -21.02
N ALA A 9 6.26 -0.64 -22.14
CA ALA A 9 5.00 -0.56 -22.86
C ALA A 9 3.80 -1.02 -22.00
N GLU A 10 3.96 -2.07 -21.21
CA GLU A 10 2.93 -2.55 -20.28
C GLU A 10 2.67 -1.57 -19.14
N THR A 11 3.74 -1.05 -18.53
CA THR A 11 3.64 -0.02 -17.48
C THR A 11 2.95 1.24 -18.01
N THR A 12 3.28 1.62 -19.25
CA THR A 12 2.69 2.75 -19.98
C THR A 12 1.20 2.52 -20.24
N ALA A 13 0.80 1.31 -20.65
CA ALA A 13 -0.61 0.96 -20.87
C ALA A 13 -1.43 0.91 -19.57
N ALA A 14 -0.85 0.37 -18.50
CA ALA A 14 -1.47 0.38 -17.18
C ALA A 14 -1.71 1.82 -16.70
N MET A 15 -0.70 2.68 -16.82
CA MET A 15 -0.82 4.09 -16.43
C MET A 15 -1.84 4.84 -17.29
N GLN A 16 -1.87 4.63 -18.61
CA GLN A 16 -2.93 5.17 -19.47
C GLN A 16 -4.32 4.82 -18.92
N THR A 17 -4.55 3.54 -18.61
CA THR A 17 -5.84 3.05 -18.12
C THR A 17 -6.23 3.72 -16.81
N ILE A 18 -5.28 3.82 -15.88
CA ILE A 18 -5.47 4.50 -14.59
C ILE A 18 -5.84 5.97 -14.78
N LEU A 19 -5.18 6.68 -15.69
CA LEU A 19 -5.43 8.09 -15.94
C LEU A 19 -6.79 8.32 -16.61
N VAL A 20 -7.18 7.49 -17.59
CA VAL A 20 -8.52 7.54 -18.19
C VAL A 20 -9.60 7.29 -17.14
N GLN A 21 -9.39 6.31 -16.25
CA GLN A 21 -10.33 6.05 -15.17
C GLN A 21 -10.38 7.21 -14.17
N SER A 22 -9.24 7.80 -13.84
CA SER A 22 -9.15 8.95 -12.93
C SER A 22 -9.89 10.17 -13.48
N ALA A 23 -9.79 10.43 -14.80
CA ALA A 23 -10.56 11.47 -15.48
C ALA A 23 -12.07 11.26 -15.28
N ARG A 24 -12.56 10.05 -15.56
CA ARG A 24 -13.97 9.68 -15.35
C ARG A 24 -14.41 9.84 -13.91
N ASP A 25 -13.58 9.42 -12.96
CA ASP A 25 -13.91 9.48 -11.53
C ASP A 25 -13.97 10.93 -11.03
N VAL A 26 -13.12 11.82 -11.54
CA VAL A 26 -13.16 13.25 -11.22
C VAL A 26 -14.43 13.91 -11.74
N GLU A 27 -14.92 13.51 -12.92
CA GLU A 27 -16.13 14.07 -13.52
C GLU A 27 -17.42 13.52 -12.91
N SER A 28 -17.45 12.22 -12.61
CA SER A 28 -18.69 11.50 -12.30
C SER A 28 -18.92 11.24 -10.81
N LEU A 29 -17.88 11.30 -9.98
CA LEU A 29 -17.96 10.92 -8.58
C LEU A 29 -17.61 12.07 -7.65
N THR A 30 -18.38 12.18 -6.56
CA THR A 30 -18.01 13.02 -5.43
C THR A 30 -16.76 12.49 -4.73
N GLU A 31 -16.10 13.31 -3.90
CA GLU A 31 -14.96 12.86 -3.10
C GLU A 31 -15.31 11.67 -2.20
N GLN A 32 -16.51 11.69 -1.58
CA GLN A 32 -16.97 10.62 -0.69
C GLN A 32 -17.13 9.29 -1.44
N GLN A 33 -17.75 9.32 -2.63
CA GLN A 33 -17.88 8.13 -3.47
C GLN A 33 -16.53 7.58 -3.93
N ARG A 34 -15.54 8.45 -4.18
CA ARG A 34 -14.17 8.01 -4.51
C ARG A 34 -13.47 7.35 -3.32
N LYS A 35 -13.68 7.84 -2.10
CA LYS A 35 -13.19 7.20 -0.87
C LYS A 35 -13.81 5.82 -0.68
N GLU A 36 -15.12 5.71 -0.84
CA GLU A 36 -15.86 4.44 -0.73
C GLU A 36 -15.42 3.43 -1.78
N ALA A 37 -15.10 3.89 -3.00
CA ALA A 37 -14.55 3.05 -4.07
C ALA A 37 -13.04 2.71 -3.91
N GLY A 38 -12.37 3.19 -2.86
CA GLY A 38 -10.93 2.98 -2.65
C GLY A 38 -10.02 3.72 -3.65
N ARG A 39 -10.53 4.75 -4.32
CA ARG A 39 -9.84 5.54 -5.35
C ARG A 39 -9.40 6.92 -4.84
N TRP A 40 -9.15 6.99 -3.54
CA TRP A 40 -8.74 8.19 -2.83
C TRP A 40 -7.62 7.86 -1.83
N PRO A 41 -6.56 8.69 -1.70
CA PRO A 41 -6.32 9.94 -2.41
C PRO A 41 -6.03 9.75 -3.90
N PRO A 42 -6.34 10.75 -4.75
CA PRO A 42 -6.04 10.66 -6.17
C PRO A 42 -4.53 10.75 -6.39
N ILE A 43 -4.06 10.20 -7.51
CA ILE A 43 -2.65 10.30 -7.90
C ILE A 43 -2.27 11.78 -7.97
N THR A 44 -1.24 12.15 -7.24
CA THR A 44 -0.75 13.51 -7.16
C THR A 44 0.17 13.84 -8.34
N ARG A 45 0.32 15.14 -8.64
CA ARG A 45 1.26 15.63 -9.67
C ARG A 45 2.69 15.16 -9.40
N ASN A 46 3.11 15.12 -8.13
CA ASN A 46 4.45 14.70 -7.75
C ASN A 46 4.67 13.20 -7.95
N GLU A 47 3.70 12.36 -7.60
CA GLU A 47 3.77 10.92 -7.85
C GLU A 47 3.87 10.60 -9.34
N LEU A 48 3.11 11.30 -10.19
CA LEU A 48 3.24 11.16 -11.64
C LEU A 48 4.62 11.55 -12.15
N LYS A 49 5.14 12.70 -11.69
CA LYS A 49 6.48 13.16 -12.08
C LYS A 49 7.56 12.15 -11.68
N GLN A 50 7.51 11.66 -10.44
CA GLN A 50 8.44 10.66 -9.93
C GLN A 50 8.32 9.33 -10.66
N SER A 51 7.09 8.88 -10.93
CA SER A 51 6.83 7.65 -11.68
C SER A 51 7.47 7.71 -13.07
N VAL A 52 7.28 8.82 -13.80
CA VAL A 52 7.92 9.02 -15.10
C VAL A 52 9.45 9.10 -14.98
N ASP A 53 9.98 9.79 -13.97
CA ASP A 53 11.44 9.85 -13.75
C ASP A 53 12.06 8.47 -13.51
N VAL A 54 11.41 7.65 -12.69
CA VAL A 54 11.84 6.27 -12.45
C VAL A 54 11.72 5.43 -13.72
N LEU A 55 10.62 5.57 -14.46
CA LEU A 55 10.40 4.84 -15.71
C LEU A 55 11.49 5.16 -16.73
N LEU A 56 11.76 6.43 -16.98
CA LEU A 56 12.79 6.88 -17.93
C LEU A 56 14.20 6.46 -17.51
N ARG A 57 14.52 6.57 -16.22
CA ARG A 57 15.84 6.20 -15.69
C ARG A 57 16.11 4.70 -15.77
N SER A 58 15.10 3.88 -15.45
CA SER A 58 15.24 2.41 -15.42
C SER A 58 15.22 1.77 -16.81
N SER A 59 14.44 2.35 -17.73
CA SER A 59 14.24 1.82 -19.08
C SER A 59 15.37 2.12 -20.07
N LYS A 60 16.12 3.20 -19.86
CA LYS A 60 17.15 3.70 -20.80
C LYS A 60 16.61 3.88 -22.23
N LEU A 61 15.37 4.34 -22.38
CA LEU A 61 14.71 4.41 -23.70
C LEU A 61 15.51 5.17 -24.75
N ALA A 62 16.18 6.26 -24.36
CA ALA A 62 17.01 7.07 -25.25
C ALA A 62 18.17 6.31 -25.90
N THR A 63 18.52 5.10 -25.44
CA THR A 63 19.57 4.28 -26.06
C THR A 63 19.05 3.41 -27.22
N PHE A 64 17.73 3.37 -27.47
CA PHE A 64 17.11 2.55 -28.51
C PHE A 64 16.79 3.35 -29.78
N GLY A 65 17.77 4.13 -30.25
CA GLY A 65 17.64 4.94 -31.46
C GLY A 65 16.54 6.00 -31.37
N ASP A 66 16.11 6.49 -32.54
CA ASP A 66 15.18 7.62 -32.64
C ASP A 66 13.81 7.32 -32.04
N ALA A 67 13.28 6.11 -32.26
CA ALA A 67 11.99 5.71 -31.69
C ALA A 67 12.04 5.62 -30.15
N GLY A 68 13.17 5.22 -29.58
CA GLY A 68 13.38 5.22 -28.13
C GLY A 68 13.49 6.63 -27.56
N ALA A 69 14.18 7.53 -28.26
CA ALA A 69 14.26 8.94 -27.90
C ALA A 69 12.90 9.64 -28.01
N GLU A 70 12.10 9.33 -29.02
CA GLU A 70 10.73 9.81 -29.21
C GLU A 70 9.83 9.38 -28.05
N ALA A 71 9.81 8.09 -27.71
CA ALA A 71 9.04 7.58 -26.57
C ALA A 71 9.44 8.28 -25.25
N ALA A 72 10.74 8.50 -25.04
CA ALA A 72 11.24 9.23 -23.87
C ALA A 72 10.79 10.71 -23.87
N GLY A 73 10.79 11.36 -25.03
CA GLY A 73 10.31 12.73 -25.20
C GLY A 73 8.82 12.87 -24.89
N ILE A 74 8.00 11.95 -25.40
CA ILE A 74 6.55 11.92 -25.14
C ILE A 74 6.27 11.71 -23.64
N LEU A 75 6.96 10.76 -22.99
CA LEU A 75 6.84 10.53 -21.55
C LEU A 75 7.28 11.74 -20.73
N ASN A 76 8.33 12.46 -21.14
CA ASN A 76 8.67 13.74 -20.51
C ASN A 76 7.55 14.79 -20.65
N GLY A 77 6.75 14.73 -21.72
CA GLY A 77 5.54 15.53 -21.89
C GLY A 77 4.54 15.37 -20.74
N VAL A 78 4.40 14.15 -20.18
CA VAL A 78 3.56 13.89 -19.00
C VAL A 78 4.03 14.71 -17.79
N LYS A 79 5.34 14.79 -17.57
CA LYS A 79 5.92 15.60 -16.49
C LYS A 79 5.67 17.08 -16.67
N LEU A 80 5.71 17.57 -17.92
CA LEU A 80 5.43 18.96 -18.24
C LEU A 80 3.96 19.29 -17.96
N THR A 81 3.03 18.45 -18.42
CA THR A 81 1.59 18.60 -18.12
C THR A 81 1.34 18.59 -16.62
N ALA A 82 1.89 17.61 -15.89
CA ALA A 82 1.75 17.51 -14.44
C ALA A 82 2.36 18.73 -13.72
N GLY A 83 3.45 19.31 -14.25
CA GLY A 83 4.16 20.44 -13.67
C GLY A 83 3.62 21.82 -14.01
N ALA A 84 2.76 21.94 -15.04
CA ALA A 84 2.20 23.24 -15.48
C ALA A 84 1.05 23.73 -14.59
N GLY A 85 0.26 22.81 -14.03
CA GLY A 85 -0.87 23.14 -13.16
C GLY A 85 -0.50 23.14 -11.67
N SER A 86 -1.32 23.83 -10.86
CA SER A 86 -1.26 23.82 -9.40
C SER A 86 -2.50 23.14 -8.82
N GLY A 87 -2.35 22.42 -7.71
CA GLY A 87 -3.47 21.76 -7.02
C GLY A 87 -3.79 20.37 -7.57
N VAL A 88 -5.04 19.93 -7.38
CA VAL A 88 -5.51 18.61 -7.86
C VAL A 88 -5.48 18.57 -9.40
N ILE A 89 -5.23 17.39 -9.95
CA ILE A 89 -5.22 17.17 -11.40
C ILE A 89 -6.66 17.17 -11.91
N THR A 90 -6.91 17.97 -12.93
CA THR A 90 -8.23 18.06 -13.58
C THR A 90 -8.47 16.88 -14.52
N SER A 91 -9.73 16.65 -14.89
CA SER A 91 -10.09 15.60 -15.88
C SER A 91 -9.33 15.80 -17.20
N ASP A 92 -9.31 17.03 -17.72
CA ASP A 92 -8.61 17.36 -18.97
C ASP A 92 -7.11 17.04 -18.89
N GLU A 93 -6.45 17.39 -17.78
CA GLU A 93 -5.04 17.06 -17.58
C GLU A 93 -4.81 15.55 -17.53
N TYR A 94 -5.70 14.78 -16.88
CA TYR A 94 -5.64 13.32 -16.90
C TYR A 94 -5.75 12.78 -18.32
N LEU A 95 -6.67 13.31 -19.14
CA LEU A 95 -6.86 12.87 -20.53
C LEU A 95 -5.66 13.24 -21.42
N ILE A 96 -5.09 14.44 -21.27
CA ILE A 96 -3.88 14.86 -21.98
C ILE A 96 -2.72 13.91 -21.66
N MET A 97 -2.50 13.62 -20.38
CA MET A 97 -1.45 12.70 -19.95
C MET A 97 -1.72 11.26 -20.43
N ALA A 98 -2.97 10.80 -20.38
CA ALA A 98 -3.33 9.48 -20.90
C ALA A 98 -3.01 9.35 -22.40
N ARG A 99 -3.29 10.39 -23.18
CA ARG A 99 -2.95 10.44 -24.61
C ARG A 99 -1.43 10.43 -24.84
N GLN A 100 -0.66 11.09 -23.98
CA GLN A 100 0.81 11.02 -24.03
C GLN A 100 1.31 9.60 -23.73
N TYR A 101 0.74 8.89 -22.75
CA TYR A 101 1.06 7.48 -22.52
C TYR A 101 0.68 6.60 -23.73
N GLU A 102 -0.45 6.84 -24.37
CA GLU A 102 -0.84 6.14 -25.60
C GLU A 102 0.19 6.33 -26.72
N GLN A 103 0.57 7.58 -27.01
CA GLN A 103 1.58 7.91 -28.01
C GLN A 103 2.95 7.28 -27.68
N ALA A 104 3.35 7.29 -26.42
CA ALA A 104 4.58 6.65 -25.98
C ALA A 104 4.54 5.14 -26.21
N ARG A 105 3.39 4.49 -25.99
CA ARG A 105 3.21 3.05 -26.26
C ARG A 105 3.39 2.73 -27.73
N ASP A 106 2.86 3.57 -28.63
CA ASP A 106 3.01 3.37 -30.07
C ASP A 106 4.48 3.50 -30.51
N ALA A 107 5.21 4.49 -29.98
CA ALA A 107 6.65 4.62 -30.21
C ALA A 107 7.44 3.42 -29.65
N LEU A 108 7.07 2.93 -28.46
CA LEU A 108 7.68 1.73 -27.85
C LEU A 108 7.42 0.46 -28.65
N LYS A 109 6.26 0.36 -29.31
CA LYS A 109 5.95 -0.72 -30.23
C LYS A 109 6.90 -0.70 -31.43
N THR A 110 7.14 0.47 -32.02
CA THR A 110 8.15 0.62 -33.08
C THR A 110 9.55 0.24 -32.60
N VAL A 111 9.94 0.62 -31.38
CA VAL A 111 11.20 0.15 -30.78
C VAL A 111 11.25 -1.37 -30.68
N PHE A 112 10.17 -2.00 -30.18
CA PHE A 112 10.11 -3.45 -30.05
C PHE A 112 10.17 -4.17 -31.41
N GLU A 113 9.47 -3.65 -32.41
CA GLU A 113 9.43 -4.19 -33.78
C GLU A 113 10.78 -4.04 -34.51
N SER A 114 11.66 -3.13 -34.05
CA SER A 114 13.01 -2.98 -34.60
C SER A 114 13.98 -4.11 -34.22
N PHE A 115 13.67 -4.92 -33.19
CA PHE A 115 14.47 -6.08 -32.81
C PHE A 115 14.21 -7.29 -33.71
N SER A 116 15.15 -8.24 -33.75
CA SER A 116 14.97 -9.50 -34.49
C SER A 116 13.81 -10.34 -33.94
N GLU A 117 13.20 -11.20 -34.76
CA GLU A 117 12.10 -12.05 -34.33
C GLU A 117 12.44 -12.92 -33.10
N VAL A 118 13.69 -13.39 -33.03
CA VAL A 118 14.21 -14.16 -31.88
C VAL A 118 14.21 -13.29 -30.61
N GLN A 119 14.76 -12.08 -30.70
CA GLN A 119 14.79 -11.14 -29.56
C GLN A 119 13.39 -10.71 -29.13
N GLN A 120 12.47 -10.56 -30.08
CA GLN A 120 11.08 -10.27 -29.78
C GLN A 120 10.40 -11.46 -29.07
N ALA A 121 10.65 -12.70 -29.53
CA ALA A 121 10.13 -13.89 -28.88
C ALA A 121 10.65 -14.04 -27.44
N GLU A 122 11.95 -13.86 -27.24
CA GLU A 122 12.59 -13.85 -25.92
C GLU A 122 12.00 -12.76 -25.02
N GLY A 123 11.78 -11.55 -25.57
CA GLY A 123 11.13 -10.44 -24.87
C GLY A 123 9.73 -10.83 -24.37
N ARG A 124 8.89 -11.37 -25.27
CA ARG A 124 7.52 -11.81 -24.93
C ARG A 124 7.52 -12.92 -23.88
N GLU A 125 8.43 -13.88 -23.99
CA GLU A 125 8.53 -14.97 -23.04
C GLU A 125 8.98 -14.48 -21.65
N ALA A 126 9.97 -13.61 -21.59
CA ALA A 126 10.44 -13.05 -20.33
C ALA A 126 9.36 -12.21 -19.63
N VAL A 127 8.56 -11.44 -20.38
CA VAL A 127 7.39 -10.74 -19.84
C VAL A 127 6.35 -11.71 -19.27
N ARG A 128 6.01 -12.78 -20.01
CA ARG A 128 5.07 -13.80 -19.51
C ARG A 128 5.55 -14.44 -18.20
N LYS A 129 6.84 -14.74 -18.09
CA LYS A 129 7.44 -15.27 -16.85
C LYS A 129 7.34 -14.28 -15.69
N LEU A 130 7.61 -13.00 -15.93
CA LEU A 130 7.47 -11.96 -14.92
C LEU A 130 6.02 -11.79 -14.45
N GLN A 131 5.06 -11.80 -15.38
CA GLN A 131 3.64 -11.71 -15.06
C GLN A 131 3.16 -12.91 -14.24
N ALA A 132 3.58 -14.12 -14.60
CA ALA A 132 3.27 -15.32 -13.82
C ALA A 132 3.86 -15.25 -12.40
N ALA A 133 5.11 -14.81 -12.26
CA ALA A 133 5.75 -14.63 -10.96
C ALA A 133 5.05 -13.55 -10.11
N TYR A 134 4.61 -12.46 -10.74
CA TYR A 134 3.87 -11.39 -10.06
C TYR A 134 2.49 -11.88 -9.61
N ALA A 135 1.74 -12.58 -10.47
CA ALA A 135 0.43 -13.12 -10.13
C ALA A 135 0.49 -14.10 -8.95
N GLU A 136 1.51 -14.98 -8.93
CA GLU A 136 1.72 -15.89 -7.80
C GLU A 136 2.01 -15.13 -6.50
N ARG A 137 2.83 -14.07 -6.57
CA ARG A 137 3.15 -13.25 -5.40
C ARG A 137 1.94 -12.45 -4.89
N VAL A 138 1.10 -11.95 -5.78
CA VAL A 138 -0.17 -11.30 -5.40
C VAL A 138 -1.07 -12.31 -4.70
N ARG A 139 -1.23 -13.52 -5.24
CA ARG A 139 -2.03 -14.57 -4.58
C ARG A 139 -1.53 -14.87 -3.16
N GLN A 140 -0.21 -14.96 -2.98
CA GLN A 140 0.40 -15.17 -1.66
C GLN A 140 0.09 -14.02 -0.69
N LEU A 141 0.17 -12.77 -1.16
CA LEU A 141 -0.16 -11.60 -0.34
C LEU A 141 -1.66 -11.55 0.03
N GLU A 142 -2.55 -11.93 -0.89
CA GLU A 142 -3.99 -12.02 -0.61
C GLU A 142 -4.31 -13.11 0.41
N GLU A 143 -3.67 -14.29 0.29
CA GLU A 143 -3.79 -15.37 1.27
C GLU A 143 -3.26 -14.97 2.66
N GLU A 144 -2.15 -14.21 2.71
CA GLU A 144 -1.60 -13.67 3.96
C GLU A 144 -2.51 -12.63 4.60
N ASP A 145 -3.07 -11.69 3.81
CA ASP A 145 -3.95 -10.64 4.32
C ASP A 145 -5.27 -11.24 4.88
N GLU A 146 -5.82 -12.27 4.22
CA GLU A 146 -7.01 -12.96 4.72
C GLU A 146 -6.73 -13.74 6.03
N LYS A 147 -5.56 -14.36 6.16
CA LYS A 147 -5.11 -14.96 7.43
C LYS A 147 -4.96 -13.91 8.53
N LEU A 148 -4.38 -12.76 8.21
CA LEU A 148 -4.25 -11.66 9.18
C LEU A 148 -5.60 -11.08 9.57
N ARG A 149 -6.54 -10.94 8.63
CA ARG A 149 -7.90 -10.47 8.90
C ARG A 149 -8.64 -11.43 9.83
N THR A 150 -8.57 -12.73 9.58
CA THR A 150 -9.21 -13.75 10.44
C THR A 150 -8.58 -13.79 11.85
N ILE A 151 -7.25 -13.68 11.96
CA ILE A 151 -6.57 -13.56 13.27
C ILE A 151 -7.01 -12.29 14.00
N ARG A 152 -7.04 -11.14 13.32
CA ARG A 152 -7.49 -9.87 13.91
C ARG A 152 -8.94 -9.93 14.38
N ALA A 153 -9.82 -10.55 13.60
CA ALA A 153 -11.23 -10.75 13.97
C ALA A 153 -11.36 -11.64 15.22
N ARG A 154 -10.58 -12.73 15.30
CA ARG A 154 -10.54 -13.61 16.48
C ARG A 154 -10.01 -12.89 17.72
N MET A 155 -8.92 -12.14 17.60
CA MET A 155 -8.36 -11.34 18.69
C MET A 155 -9.34 -10.26 19.19
N ALA A 156 -10.08 -9.64 18.27
CA ALA A 156 -11.13 -8.68 18.62
C ALA A 156 -12.30 -9.34 19.36
N ALA A 157 -12.73 -10.54 18.93
CA ALA A 157 -13.76 -11.31 19.60
C ALA A 157 -13.32 -11.80 21.00
N GLU A 158 -12.10 -12.30 21.15
CA GLU A 158 -11.54 -12.70 22.44
C GLU A 158 -11.42 -11.50 23.39
N LYS A 159 -11.02 -10.32 22.89
CA LYS A 159 -10.96 -9.09 23.69
C LYS A 159 -12.35 -8.60 24.11
N ALA A 160 -13.36 -8.72 23.24
CA ALA A 160 -14.76 -8.41 23.58
C ALA A 160 -15.30 -9.39 24.64
N ALA A 161 -15.03 -10.69 24.50
CA ALA A 161 -15.42 -11.71 25.47
C ALA A 161 -14.75 -11.52 26.85
N MET A 162 -13.48 -11.09 26.89
CA MET A 162 -12.80 -10.74 28.15
C MET A 162 -13.37 -9.47 28.80
N ALA A 163 -13.83 -8.50 28.00
CA ALA A 163 -14.51 -7.30 28.49
C ALA A 163 -15.91 -7.61 29.04
N GLU A 164 -16.63 -8.58 28.47
CA GLU A 164 -17.92 -9.06 29.00
C GLU A 164 -17.75 -9.97 30.22
N GLY A 165 -16.71 -10.81 30.24
CA GLY A 165 -16.38 -11.68 31.37
C GLY A 165 -15.95 -10.95 32.64
N THR A 166 -15.53 -9.68 32.53
CA THR A 166 -15.25 -8.81 33.67
C THR A 166 -16.49 -8.07 34.20
N ALA A 167 -17.62 -8.09 33.48
CA ALA A 167 -18.88 -7.47 33.90
C ALA A 167 -19.80 -8.39 34.72
N ALA A 168 -19.57 -9.71 34.73
CA ALA A 168 -20.46 -10.71 35.33
C ALA A 168 -19.94 -11.35 36.64
N GLY A 169 -19.02 -10.72 37.36
CA GLY A 169 -18.43 -11.33 38.55
C GLY A 169 -17.74 -10.38 39.53
N GLU A 170 -18.40 -9.30 39.94
CA GLU A 170 -18.04 -8.63 41.21
C GLU A 170 -18.73 -9.43 42.34
N PRO A 171 -18.00 -10.19 43.21
CA PRO A 171 -18.61 -10.74 44.40
C PRO A 171 -19.09 -9.58 45.29
N PRO A 172 -20.15 -9.76 46.11
CA PRO A 172 -20.74 -8.67 46.87
C PRO A 172 -19.64 -8.03 47.73
N ARG A 173 -19.49 -6.70 47.59
CA ARG A 173 -18.54 -5.90 48.37
C ARG A 173 -18.79 -6.14 49.86
N THR A 174 -18.02 -7.03 50.47
CA THR A 174 -17.90 -7.10 51.91
C THR A 174 -17.41 -5.74 52.38
N LYS A 175 -18.07 -5.20 53.40
CA LYS A 175 -17.86 -3.84 53.94
C LYS A 175 -16.36 -3.51 53.95
N LYS A 176 -15.97 -2.43 53.26
CA LYS A 176 -14.62 -1.89 53.33
C LYS A 176 -14.31 -1.65 54.81
N LYS A 177 -13.33 -2.37 55.34
CA LYS A 177 -12.76 -2.07 56.65
C LYS A 177 -12.22 -0.64 56.61
N THR A 178 -12.53 0.11 57.66
CA THR A 178 -12.05 1.51 57.79
C THR A 178 -10.53 1.53 57.94
N LEU A 179 -9.90 2.67 57.66
CA LEU A 179 -8.43 2.79 57.71
C LEU A 179 -7.88 2.40 59.09
N GLU A 180 -8.61 2.72 60.16
CA GLU A 180 -8.29 2.34 61.54
C GLU A 180 -8.27 0.81 61.74
N GLU A 181 -9.22 0.07 61.15
CA GLU A 181 -9.25 -1.40 61.26
C GLU A 181 -8.12 -2.08 60.47
N LEU A 182 -7.58 -1.42 59.44
CA LEU A 182 -6.42 -1.88 58.68
C LEU A 182 -5.10 -1.57 59.42
N GLU A 183 -5.03 -0.44 60.12
CA GLU A 183 -3.89 -0.07 60.95
C GLU A 183 -3.79 -0.95 62.21
N GLU A 184 -4.90 -1.25 62.89
CA GLU A 184 -4.92 -2.21 64.00
C GLU A 184 -4.55 -3.63 63.56
N ALA A 185 -5.04 -4.07 62.40
CA ALA A 185 -4.70 -5.39 61.85
C ALA A 185 -3.20 -5.50 61.50
N ASN A 186 -2.60 -4.45 60.94
CA ASN A 186 -1.17 -4.41 60.65
C ASN A 186 -0.32 -4.32 61.92
N ALA A 187 -0.76 -3.56 62.94
CA ALA A 187 -0.07 -3.50 64.23
C ALA A 187 -0.12 -4.85 64.98
N ALA A 188 -1.24 -5.57 64.90
CA ALA A 188 -1.36 -6.92 65.46
C ALA A 188 -0.46 -7.93 64.73
N PHE A 189 -0.36 -7.82 63.40
CA PHE A 189 0.50 -8.70 62.58
C PHE A 189 2.00 -8.47 62.86
N ALA A 190 2.41 -7.21 63.03
CA ALA A 190 3.79 -6.87 63.40
C ALA A 190 4.18 -7.38 64.80
N LYS A 191 3.24 -7.35 65.76
CA LYS A 191 3.45 -7.95 67.09
C LYS A 191 3.60 -9.48 67.05
N GLN A 192 2.85 -10.15 66.19
CA GLN A 192 2.96 -11.61 66.02
C GLN A 192 4.31 -12.01 65.41
N GLN A 193 4.81 -11.30 64.40
CA GLN A 193 6.14 -11.57 63.81
C GLN A 193 7.31 -11.27 64.76
N SER A 194 7.17 -10.31 65.68
CA SER A 194 8.20 -10.05 66.69
C SER A 194 8.32 -11.16 67.74
N SER A 195 7.28 -11.98 67.94
CA SER A 195 7.29 -13.07 68.92
C SER A 195 7.85 -14.41 68.39
N THR A 196 8.01 -14.56 67.07
CA THR A 196 8.49 -15.79 66.43
C THR A 196 9.98 -15.76 66.04
N VAL A 197 10.65 -14.62 66.16
CA VAL A 197 12.10 -14.48 65.86
C VAL A 197 12.99 -14.77 67.07
N SER A 198 12.44 -15.01 68.27
CA SER A 198 13.20 -15.40 69.47
C SER A 198 13.01 -16.87 69.87
N LEU A 199 13.20 -17.80 68.93
CA LEU A 199 13.26 -19.25 69.22
C LEU A 199 14.43 -19.99 68.56
N TYR A 200 15.44 -19.26 68.06
CA TYR A 200 16.78 -19.80 67.77
C TYR A 200 17.88 -18.87 68.31
N ALA A 201 17.87 -18.68 69.62
CA ALA A 201 19.07 -18.38 70.38
C ALA A 201 19.27 -19.52 71.38
N PHE A 202 19.83 -20.63 70.90
CA PHE A 202 20.94 -21.41 71.46
C PHE A 202 21.10 -22.70 70.65
#